data_AF-A0A916YHU3-F1
#
_entry.id   AF-A0A916YHU3-F1
#
_cell.length_a   1.000
_cell.length_b   1.000
_cell.length_c   1.000
_cell.angle_alpha   90.00
_cell.angle_beta   90.00
_cell.angle_gamma   90.00
#
_symmetry.space_group_name_H-M   'P 1'
#
loop_
_entity.id
_entity.type
_entity.pdbx_description
1 polymer ?
#
loop_
_entity_poly.entity_id
_entity_poly.type
_entity_poly.pdbx_seq_one_letter_code
_entity_poly.pdbx_strand_id
1 'polypeptide(L)'
;MKWAYSIEQKLKAALALTVLFVFLFIKNVSDQNSFTELGQTFSVVYEDRLLAESYIYEFSDHLSRKKLLIDDSKDNQDLKQHRAEIASHNNAIRQLVAAYEKTKLTPTEEVLFRELKKKINQNIALEKQYLGALNTQKDHSKHALDASFYAILTNLNHLSHIQINEGERLNKTSQKIVLGSESQNQFELTLLIVLGLIILGLIFTSKSTLAKIPQKSSLN
;
A
#
# COMPACT_ATOMS: atom_id res chain seq x y z
N MET A 1 -56.85 35.91 8.66
CA MET A 1 -56.36 35.07 7.53
C MET A 1 -54.83 35.04 7.34
N LYS A 2 -54.06 36.04 7.78
CA LYS A 2 -52.57 36.06 7.61
C LYS A 2 -51.80 34.93 8.35
N TRP A 3 -52.41 34.30 9.35
CA TRP A 3 -51.74 33.33 10.24
C TRP A 3 -51.67 31.90 9.68
N ALA A 4 -52.72 31.44 8.99
CA ALA A 4 -52.73 30.13 8.33
C ALA A 4 -51.69 30.07 7.19
N TYR A 5 -51.55 31.16 6.43
CA TYR A 5 -50.51 31.31 5.42
C TYR A 5 -49.09 31.20 6.01
N SER A 6 -48.81 31.76 7.20
CA SER A 6 -47.49 31.63 7.83
C SER A 6 -47.16 30.20 8.23
N ILE A 7 -48.15 29.42 8.69
CA ILE A 7 -47.99 28.02 9.07
C ILE A 7 -47.76 27.13 7.85
N GLU A 8 -48.53 27.33 6.76
CA GLU A 8 -48.30 26.62 5.50
C GLU A 8 -46.91 26.90 4.90
N GLN A 9 -46.42 28.14 5.03
CA GLN A 9 -45.08 28.52 4.56
C GLN A 9 -43.97 27.86 5.39
N LYS A 10 -44.12 27.80 6.72
CA LYS A 10 -43.17 27.10 7.60
C LYS A 10 -43.13 25.59 7.33
N LEU A 11 -44.28 24.98 7.06
CA LEU A 11 -44.37 23.55 6.72
C LEU A 11 -43.73 23.25 5.36
N LYS A 12 -43.98 24.08 4.34
CA LYS A 12 -43.32 23.97 3.03
C LYS A 12 -41.80 24.12 3.13
N ALA A 13 -41.33 25.06 3.95
CA ALA A 13 -39.90 25.24 4.21
C ALA A 13 -39.27 24.02 4.91
N ALA A 14 -39.95 23.46 5.92
CA ALA A 14 -39.51 22.24 6.59
C ALA A 14 -39.44 21.03 5.63
N LEU A 15 -40.43 20.89 4.74
CA LEU A 15 -40.45 19.85 3.71
C LEU A 15 -39.27 19.98 2.73
N ALA A 16 -39.01 21.20 2.22
CA ALA A 16 -37.89 21.47 1.33
C ALA A 16 -36.54 21.18 2.00
N LEU A 17 -36.36 21.60 3.25
CA LEU A 17 -35.16 21.31 4.04
C LEU A 17 -35.00 19.81 4.34
N THR A 18 -36.10 19.08 4.55
CA THR A 18 -36.07 17.63 4.78
C THR A 18 -35.59 16.89 3.53
N VAL A 19 -36.03 17.31 2.34
CA VAL A 19 -35.53 16.72 1.08
C VAL A 19 -34.03 16.96 0.95
N LEU A 20 -33.56 18.19 1.21
CA LEU A 20 -32.12 18.50 1.21
C LEU A 20 -31.34 17.66 2.23
N PHE A 21 -31.88 17.51 3.44
CA PHE A 21 -31.30 16.67 4.49
C PHE A 21 -31.13 15.21 4.03
N VAL A 22 -32.17 14.62 3.41
CA VAL A 22 -32.13 13.24 2.93
C VAL A 22 -31.06 13.08 1.84
N PHE A 23 -30.93 14.03 0.92
CA PHE A 23 -29.88 13.99 -0.10
C PHE A 23 -28.48 14.07 0.52
N LEU A 24 -28.25 14.98 1.46
CA LEU A 24 -26.98 15.09 2.17
C LEU A 24 -26.67 13.84 3.01
N PHE A 25 -27.69 13.24 3.62
CA PHE A 25 -27.56 12.01 4.40
C PHE A 25 -27.18 10.81 3.52
N ILE A 26 -27.84 10.63 2.37
CA ILE A 26 -27.49 9.57 1.42
C ILE A 26 -26.05 9.76 0.91
N LYS A 27 -25.66 11.00 0.61
CA LYS A 27 -24.28 11.33 0.21
C LYS A 27 -23.28 10.94 1.30
N ASN A 28 -23.52 11.35 2.54
CA ASN A 28 -22.66 11.06 3.69
C ASN A 28 -22.48 9.55 3.92
N VAL A 29 -23.57 8.77 3.79
CA VAL A 29 -23.51 7.30 3.90
C VAL A 29 -22.74 6.69 2.71
N SER A 30 -22.89 7.23 1.50
CA SER A 30 -22.18 6.73 0.31
C SER A 30 -20.68 7.06 0.32
N ASP A 31 -20.27 8.15 0.97
CA ASP A 31 -18.87 8.57 1.09
C ASP A 31 -18.07 7.69 2.09
N GLN A 32 -18.73 6.80 2.86
CA GLN A 32 -18.07 5.83 3.76
C GLN A 32 -17.32 4.70 3.03
N ASN A 33 -17.22 4.72 1.70
CA ASN A 33 -16.48 3.73 0.90
C ASN A 33 -14.94 3.76 1.07
N SER A 34 -14.40 4.66 1.91
CA SER A 34 -12.96 4.75 2.23
C SER A 34 -12.37 3.43 2.77
N PHE A 35 -13.17 2.54 3.37
CA PHE A 35 -12.72 1.23 3.83
C PHE A 35 -12.27 0.29 2.70
N THR A 36 -12.90 0.39 1.52
CA THR A 36 -12.56 -0.48 0.38
C THR A 36 -11.24 -0.04 -0.29
N GLU A 37 -10.99 1.26 -0.37
CA GLU A 37 -9.73 1.82 -0.90
C GLU A 37 -8.55 1.59 0.06
N LEU A 38 -8.80 1.63 1.38
CA LEU A 38 -7.82 1.22 2.39
C LEU A 38 -7.45 -0.26 2.24
N GLY A 39 -8.45 -1.15 2.09
CA GLY A 39 -8.22 -2.59 1.90
C GLY A 39 -7.38 -2.91 0.66
N GLN A 40 -7.63 -2.24 -0.47
CA GLN A 40 -6.83 -2.39 -1.70
C GLN A 40 -5.39 -1.89 -1.52
N THR A 41 -5.20 -0.77 -0.80
CA THR A 41 -3.87 -0.24 -0.52
C THR A 41 -3.05 -1.19 0.36
N PHE A 42 -3.68 -1.83 1.37
CA PHE A 42 -3.02 -2.84 2.19
C PHE A 42 -2.65 -4.12 1.42
N SER A 43 -3.51 -4.59 0.52
CA SER A 43 -3.20 -5.76 -0.35
C SER A 43 -1.98 -5.48 -1.22
N VAL A 44 -1.86 -4.29 -1.80
CA VAL A 44 -0.70 -3.89 -2.62
C VAL A 44 0.58 -3.72 -1.81
N VAL A 45 0.50 -3.16 -0.58
CA VAL A 45 1.65 -3.05 0.33
C VAL A 45 2.17 -4.42 0.74
N TYR A 46 1.26 -5.34 1.09
CA TYR A 46 1.63 -6.67 1.60
C TYR A 46 2.06 -7.63 0.48
N GLU A 47 1.26 -7.78 -0.57
CA GLU A 47 1.50 -8.80 -1.60
C GLU A 47 2.61 -8.42 -2.59
N ASP A 48 2.76 -7.13 -2.93
CA ASP A 48 3.72 -6.73 -3.95
C ASP A 48 5.01 -6.13 -3.36
N ARG A 49 4.92 -5.22 -2.36
CA ARG A 49 6.11 -4.48 -1.89
C ARG A 49 6.92 -5.21 -0.83
N LEU A 50 6.25 -5.77 0.18
CA LEU A 50 6.95 -6.53 1.22
C LEU A 50 7.54 -7.84 0.67
N LEU A 51 6.81 -8.51 -0.23
CA LEU A 51 7.28 -9.73 -0.88
C LEU A 51 8.43 -9.47 -1.86
N ALA A 52 8.38 -8.37 -2.64
CA ALA A 52 9.51 -7.98 -3.48
C ALA A 52 10.76 -7.70 -2.63
N GLU A 53 10.60 -7.01 -1.49
CA GLU A 53 11.73 -6.74 -0.58
C GLU A 53 12.28 -8.03 0.04
N SER A 54 11.43 -8.99 0.42
CA SER A 54 11.90 -10.27 0.95
C SER A 54 12.73 -11.03 -0.09
N TYR A 55 12.34 -11.02 -1.36
CA TYR A 55 13.14 -11.61 -2.43
C TYR A 55 14.48 -10.89 -2.64
N ILE A 56 14.52 -9.55 -2.55
CA ILE A 56 15.78 -8.78 -2.63
C ILE A 56 16.73 -9.16 -1.48
N TYR A 57 16.19 -9.34 -0.28
CA TYR A 57 16.94 -9.84 0.86
C TYR A 57 17.47 -11.27 0.62
N GLU A 58 16.62 -12.20 0.16
CA GLU A 58 17.02 -13.59 -0.11
C GLU A 58 18.08 -13.69 -1.23
N PHE A 59 18.02 -12.84 -2.25
CA PHE A 59 19.10 -12.72 -3.24
C PHE A 59 20.42 -12.36 -2.56
N SER A 60 20.40 -11.34 -1.70
CA SER A 60 21.58 -10.84 -1.00
C SER A 60 22.17 -11.90 -0.07
N ASP A 61 21.33 -12.66 0.65
CA ASP A 61 21.75 -13.76 1.52
C ASP A 61 22.42 -14.87 0.71
N HIS A 62 21.80 -15.38 -0.35
CA HIS A 62 22.38 -16.46 -1.16
C HIS A 62 23.69 -16.05 -1.85
N LEU A 63 23.77 -14.83 -2.37
CA LEU A 63 25.01 -14.31 -2.95
C LEU A 63 26.11 -14.19 -1.89
N SER A 64 25.78 -13.70 -0.70
CA SER A 64 26.75 -13.52 0.38
C SER A 64 27.26 -14.85 0.93
N ARG A 65 26.37 -15.85 1.08
CA ARG A 65 26.76 -17.22 1.47
C ARG A 65 27.71 -17.84 0.47
N LYS A 66 27.40 -17.74 -0.83
CA LYS A 66 28.31 -18.22 -1.88
C LYS A 66 29.68 -17.54 -1.78
N LYS A 67 29.70 -16.21 -1.59
CA LYS A 67 30.94 -15.46 -1.44
C LYS A 67 31.74 -15.94 -0.22
N LEU A 68 31.08 -16.16 0.91
CA LEU A 68 31.72 -16.69 2.12
C LEU A 68 32.33 -18.08 1.87
N LEU A 69 31.60 -18.99 1.25
CA LEU A 69 32.11 -20.33 0.89
C LEU A 69 33.36 -20.25 0.01
N ILE A 70 33.41 -19.28 -0.91
CA ILE A 70 34.56 -19.06 -1.79
C ILE A 70 35.73 -18.38 -1.07
N ASP A 71 35.43 -17.43 -0.17
CA ASP A 71 36.43 -16.62 0.52
C ASP A 71 37.10 -17.35 1.69
N ASP A 72 36.34 -18.16 2.43
CA ASP A 72 36.80 -18.87 3.62
C ASP A 72 37.46 -20.22 3.33
N SER A 73 37.37 -20.68 2.07
CA SER A 73 38.01 -21.93 1.63
C SER A 73 39.52 -21.85 1.82
N LYS A 74 40.09 -22.80 2.58
CA LYS A 74 41.52 -22.81 2.93
C LYS A 74 42.43 -23.13 1.74
N ASP A 75 41.94 -24.00 0.87
CA ASP A 75 42.64 -24.46 -0.32
C ASP A 75 41.66 -24.91 -1.42
N ASN A 76 42.20 -25.31 -2.57
CA ASN A 76 41.41 -25.76 -3.72
C ASN A 76 40.63 -27.06 -3.45
N GLN A 77 41.05 -27.90 -2.50
CA GLN A 77 40.36 -29.13 -2.13
C GLN A 77 39.15 -28.84 -1.24
N ASP A 78 39.30 -27.94 -0.27
CA ASP A 78 38.23 -27.41 0.58
C ASP A 78 37.14 -26.75 -0.29
N LEU A 79 37.53 -25.86 -1.21
CA LEU A 79 36.60 -25.21 -2.14
C LEU A 79 35.88 -26.21 -3.07
N LYS A 80 36.50 -27.35 -3.40
CA LYS A 80 35.86 -28.41 -4.19
C LYS A 80 34.71 -29.06 -3.41
N GLN A 81 34.81 -29.17 -2.08
CA GLN A 81 33.76 -29.74 -1.24
C GLN A 81 32.51 -28.84 -1.24
N HIS A 82 32.68 -27.52 -1.31
CA HIS A 82 31.58 -26.55 -1.35
C HIS A 82 30.87 -26.41 -2.72
N ARG A 83 31.35 -27.07 -3.79
CA ARG A 83 30.75 -26.93 -5.13
C ARG A 83 29.26 -27.25 -5.19
N ALA A 84 28.84 -28.31 -4.49
CA ALA A 84 27.44 -28.72 -4.47
C ALA A 84 26.55 -27.67 -3.78
N GLU A 85 27.06 -27.08 -2.70
CA GLU A 85 26.39 -26.02 -1.94
C GLU A 85 26.30 -24.72 -2.73
N ILE A 86 27.39 -24.30 -3.39
CA ILE A 86 27.41 -23.15 -4.30
C ILE A 86 26.40 -23.36 -5.44
N ALA A 87 26.34 -24.56 -6.02
CA ALA A 87 25.36 -24.89 -7.06
C ALA A 87 23.90 -24.85 -6.56
N SER A 88 23.67 -25.23 -5.30
CA SER A 88 22.36 -25.11 -4.64
C SER A 88 21.93 -23.65 -4.52
N HIS A 89 22.82 -22.77 -4.04
CA HIS A 89 22.55 -21.33 -3.98
C HIS A 89 22.28 -20.72 -5.37
N ASN A 90 23.00 -21.14 -6.40
CA ASN A 90 22.70 -20.73 -7.79
C ASN A 90 21.30 -21.16 -8.24
N ASN A 91 20.82 -22.32 -7.78
CA ASN A 91 19.47 -22.77 -8.07
C ASN A 91 18.42 -21.92 -7.36
N ALA A 92 18.63 -21.63 -6.08
CA ALA A 92 17.76 -20.75 -5.31
C ALA A 92 17.70 -19.35 -5.92
N ILE A 93 18.84 -18.78 -6.35
CA ILE A 93 18.89 -17.50 -7.06
C ILE A 93 18.05 -17.55 -8.36
N ARG A 94 18.10 -18.64 -9.14
CA ARG A 94 17.25 -18.77 -10.34
C ARG A 94 15.76 -18.83 -10.00
N GLN A 95 15.40 -19.50 -8.91
CA GLN A 95 14.02 -19.54 -8.43
C GLN A 95 13.55 -18.16 -7.97
N LEU A 96 14.40 -17.42 -7.26
CA LEU A 96 14.14 -16.03 -6.86
C LEU A 96 13.95 -15.12 -8.08
N VAL A 97 14.74 -15.28 -9.15
CA VAL A 97 14.51 -14.53 -10.41
C VAL A 97 13.11 -14.81 -10.95
N ALA A 98 12.69 -16.08 -11.01
CA ALA A 98 11.37 -16.45 -11.50
C ALA A 98 10.23 -15.98 -10.57
N ALA A 99 10.46 -15.91 -9.26
CA ALA A 99 9.50 -15.40 -8.29
C ALA A 99 9.36 -13.87 -8.37
N TYR A 100 10.48 -13.16 -8.39
CA TYR A 100 10.52 -11.70 -8.50
C TYR A 100 9.89 -11.19 -9.80
N GLU A 101 10.06 -11.92 -10.91
CA GLU A 101 9.44 -11.58 -12.21
C GLU A 101 7.90 -11.64 -12.21
N LYS A 102 7.29 -12.35 -11.25
CA LYS A 102 5.83 -12.42 -11.09
C LYS A 102 5.25 -11.26 -10.26
N THR A 103 6.10 -10.48 -9.60
CA THR A 103 5.68 -9.31 -8.83
C THR A 103 5.29 -8.16 -9.75
N LYS A 104 4.52 -7.19 -9.25
CA LYS A 104 4.19 -5.99 -10.02
C LYS A 104 5.34 -4.99 -10.03
N LEU A 105 6.20 -5.11 -11.05
CA LEU A 105 7.31 -4.18 -11.26
C LEU A 105 6.84 -2.81 -11.77
N THR A 106 7.39 -1.75 -11.20
CA THR A 106 7.37 -0.41 -11.77
C THR A 106 8.28 -0.35 -13.02
N PRO A 107 8.11 0.65 -13.90
CA PRO A 107 8.99 0.81 -15.06
C PRO A 107 10.48 0.92 -14.71
N THR A 108 10.80 1.57 -13.59
CA THR A 108 12.19 1.71 -13.09
C THR A 108 12.73 0.38 -12.59
N GLU A 109 11.93 -0.38 -11.84
CA GLU A 109 12.31 -1.72 -11.35
C GLU A 109 12.53 -2.68 -12.51
N GLU A 110 11.70 -2.62 -13.56
CA GLU A 110 11.84 -3.50 -14.71
C GLU A 110 13.20 -3.31 -15.42
N VAL A 111 13.67 -2.06 -15.52
CA VAL A 111 15.00 -1.74 -16.06
C VAL A 111 16.09 -2.33 -15.17
N LEU A 112 16.07 -2.03 -13.86
CA LEU A 112 17.08 -2.51 -12.91
C LEU A 112 17.09 -4.03 -12.79
N PHE A 113 15.92 -4.67 -12.80
CA PHE A 113 15.78 -6.12 -12.73
C PHE A 113 16.32 -6.81 -13.99
N ARG A 114 16.12 -6.24 -15.19
CA ARG A 114 16.77 -6.73 -16.41
C ARG A 114 18.29 -6.65 -16.31
N GLU A 115 18.83 -5.58 -15.73
CA GLU A 115 20.28 -5.49 -15.48
C GLU A 115 20.76 -6.49 -14.42
N LEU A 116 19.99 -6.69 -13.35
CA LEU A 116 20.26 -7.67 -12.31
C LEU A 116 20.38 -9.08 -12.90
N LYS A 117 19.42 -9.49 -13.75
CA LYS A 117 19.45 -10.79 -14.45
C LYS A 117 20.73 -10.98 -15.27
N LYS A 118 21.16 -9.95 -16.00
CA LYS A 118 22.41 -10.00 -16.78
C LYS A 118 23.63 -10.16 -15.87
N LYS A 119 23.71 -9.38 -14.79
CA LYS A 119 24.83 -9.44 -13.83
C LYS A 119 24.90 -10.78 -13.11
N ILE A 120 23.75 -11.34 -12.70
CA ILE A 120 23.66 -12.69 -12.10
C ILE A 120 24.19 -13.75 -13.06
N ASN A 121 23.77 -13.73 -14.33
CA ASN A 121 24.26 -14.70 -15.32
C ASN A 121 25.77 -14.57 -15.57
N GLN A 122 26.29 -13.35 -15.62
CA GLN A 122 27.73 -13.09 -15.72
C GLN A 122 28.49 -13.59 -14.49
N ASN A 123 27.96 -13.36 -13.29
CA ASN A 123 28.54 -13.84 -12.04
C ASN A 123 28.63 -15.37 -12.01
N ILE A 124 27.56 -16.06 -12.38
CA ILE A 124 27.52 -17.53 -12.44
C ILE A 124 28.52 -18.07 -13.48
N ALA A 125 28.69 -17.38 -14.61
CA ALA A 125 29.68 -17.76 -15.61
C ALA A 125 31.11 -17.59 -15.11
N LEU A 126 31.43 -16.46 -14.47
CA LEU A 126 32.72 -16.20 -13.84
C LEU A 126 33.02 -17.21 -12.73
N GLU A 127 32.02 -17.53 -11.90
CA GLU A 127 32.12 -18.54 -10.86
C GLU A 127 32.42 -19.92 -11.45
N LYS A 128 31.71 -20.34 -12.50
CA LYS A 128 31.97 -21.61 -13.17
C LYS A 128 33.40 -21.69 -13.73
N GLN A 129 33.90 -20.59 -14.30
CA GLN A 129 35.27 -20.50 -14.78
C GLN A 129 36.28 -20.60 -13.63
N TYR A 130 36.05 -19.83 -12.55
CA TYR A 130 36.90 -19.83 -11.36
C TYR A 130 36.97 -21.23 -10.72
N LEU A 131 35.82 -21.87 -10.50
CA LEU A 131 35.77 -23.22 -9.97
C LEU A 131 36.37 -24.23 -10.95
N GLY A 132 36.13 -24.12 -12.27
CA GLY A 132 36.73 -25.02 -13.27
C GLY A 132 38.26 -24.99 -13.29
N ALA A 133 38.85 -23.82 -13.03
CA ALA A 133 40.29 -23.59 -13.03
C ALA A 133 41.04 -24.18 -11.82
N LEU A 134 40.34 -24.60 -10.76
CA LEU A 134 40.94 -25.20 -9.56
C LEU A 134 41.77 -26.47 -9.85
N ASN A 135 41.60 -27.08 -11.03
CA ASN A 135 42.35 -28.24 -11.49
C ASN A 135 43.59 -27.88 -12.33
N THR A 136 43.75 -26.63 -12.74
CA THR A 136 44.74 -26.22 -13.75
C THR A 136 45.83 -25.27 -13.25
N GLN A 137 45.85 -24.92 -11.95
CA GLN A 137 46.84 -24.00 -11.33
C GLN A 137 47.07 -22.67 -12.07
N LYS A 138 46.11 -22.25 -12.91
CA LYS A 138 46.09 -20.93 -13.54
C LYS A 138 45.35 -19.98 -12.61
N ASP A 139 46.02 -18.92 -12.23
CA ASP A 139 45.47 -17.84 -11.41
C ASP A 139 44.40 -17.09 -12.23
N HIS A 140 43.16 -17.57 -12.14
CA HIS A 140 42.02 -16.87 -12.70
C HIS A 140 41.49 -15.92 -11.63
N SER A 141 41.45 -14.63 -11.97
CA SER A 141 41.30 -13.56 -11.00
C SER A 141 39.95 -13.63 -10.27
N LYS A 142 40.00 -14.15 -9.04
CA LYS A 142 38.97 -14.00 -8.00
C LYS A 142 38.42 -12.57 -7.94
N HIS A 143 39.28 -11.59 -8.24
CA HIS A 143 38.92 -10.18 -8.37
C HIS A 143 37.74 -9.89 -9.32
N ALA A 144 37.66 -10.54 -10.49
CA ALA A 144 36.55 -10.33 -11.41
C ALA A 144 35.22 -10.88 -10.84
N LEU A 145 35.29 -12.00 -10.12
CA LEU A 145 34.15 -12.59 -9.42
C LEU A 145 33.69 -11.69 -8.27
N ASP A 146 34.62 -11.14 -7.49
CA ASP A 146 34.34 -10.19 -6.41
C ASP A 146 33.72 -8.89 -6.94
N ALA A 147 34.29 -8.30 -8.00
CA ALA A 147 33.73 -7.13 -8.65
C ALA A 147 32.30 -7.39 -9.15
N SER A 148 32.06 -8.57 -9.72
CA SER A 148 30.73 -8.99 -10.16
C SER A 148 29.75 -9.14 -8.99
N PHE A 149 30.19 -9.70 -7.85
CA PHE A 149 29.38 -9.78 -6.63
C PHE A 149 28.95 -8.40 -6.14
N TYR A 150 29.88 -7.46 -5.98
CA TYR A 150 29.55 -6.11 -5.51
C TYR A 150 28.66 -5.36 -6.50
N ALA A 151 28.86 -5.55 -7.80
CA ALA A 151 27.98 -4.97 -8.82
C ALA A 151 26.53 -5.49 -8.75
N ILE A 152 26.33 -6.74 -8.35
CA ILE A 152 24.99 -7.29 -8.09
C ILE A 152 24.43 -6.68 -6.81
N LEU A 153 25.20 -6.65 -5.72
CA LEU A 153 24.76 -6.10 -4.44
C LEU A 153 24.33 -4.64 -4.55
N THR A 154 25.07 -3.82 -5.31
CA THR A 154 24.67 -2.44 -5.60
C THR A 154 23.33 -2.36 -6.33
N ASN A 155 23.07 -3.24 -7.30
CA ASN A 155 21.79 -3.28 -8.01
C ASN A 155 20.64 -3.70 -7.08
N LEU A 156 20.86 -4.71 -6.22
CA LEU A 156 19.91 -5.11 -5.19
C LEU A 156 19.60 -3.97 -4.20
N ASN A 157 20.62 -3.22 -3.77
CA ASN A 157 20.42 -2.05 -2.92
C ASN A 157 19.57 -0.97 -3.62
N HIS A 158 19.78 -0.74 -4.92
CA HIS A 158 18.93 0.19 -5.68
C HIS A 158 17.47 -0.29 -5.74
N LEU A 159 17.24 -1.58 -5.95
CA LEU A 159 15.89 -2.15 -5.94
C LEU A 159 15.23 -2.04 -4.56
N SER A 160 15.99 -2.27 -3.48
CA SER A 160 15.50 -2.13 -2.10
C SER A 160 15.14 -0.67 -1.78
N HIS A 161 15.96 0.29 -2.20
CA HIS A 161 15.63 1.71 -2.06
C HIS A 161 14.31 2.09 -2.78
N ILE A 162 14.03 1.48 -3.93
CA ILE A 162 12.74 1.68 -4.60
C ILE A 162 11.60 1.08 -3.76
N GLN A 163 11.76 -0.11 -3.16
CA GLN A 163 10.72 -0.68 -2.29
C GLN A 163 10.42 0.23 -1.10
N ILE A 164 11.44 0.79 -0.46
CA ILE A 164 11.28 1.72 0.67
C ILE A 164 10.50 2.97 0.23
N ASN A 165 10.88 3.56 -0.90
CA ASN A 165 10.23 4.77 -1.43
C ASN A 165 8.77 4.50 -1.84
N GLU A 166 8.49 3.38 -2.50
CA GLU A 166 7.13 2.97 -2.85
C GLU A 166 6.30 2.64 -1.61
N GLY A 167 6.89 2.00 -0.60
CA GLY A 167 6.27 1.76 0.70
C GLY A 167 5.90 3.06 1.42
N GLU A 168 6.82 4.04 1.45
CA GLU A 168 6.55 5.36 2.01
C GLU A 168 5.44 6.10 1.24
N ARG A 169 5.45 6.02 -0.09
CA ARG A 169 4.41 6.60 -0.96
C ARG A 169 3.05 6.00 -0.66
N LEU A 170 2.96 4.67 -0.55
CA LEU A 170 1.72 3.97 -0.21
C LEU A 170 1.24 4.36 1.19
N ASN A 171 2.13 4.42 2.18
CA ASN A 171 1.78 4.86 3.53
C ASN A 171 1.26 6.29 3.58
N LYS A 172 1.90 7.24 2.86
CA LYS A 172 1.42 8.63 2.73
C LYS A 172 0.06 8.70 2.06
N THR A 173 -0.20 7.87 1.04
CA THR A 173 -1.51 7.78 0.39
C THR A 173 -2.57 7.27 1.37
N SER A 174 -2.28 6.21 2.13
CA SER A 174 -3.17 5.71 3.18
C SER A 174 -3.51 6.79 4.21
N GLN A 175 -2.52 7.54 4.69
CA GLN A 175 -2.75 8.65 5.62
C GLN A 175 -3.64 9.74 5.04
N LYS A 176 -3.45 10.10 3.75
CA LYS A 176 -4.32 11.08 3.07
C LYS A 176 -5.75 10.58 2.94
N ILE A 177 -5.95 9.29 2.61
CA ILE A 177 -7.29 8.69 2.54
C ILE A 177 -7.97 8.79 3.92
N VAL A 178 -7.27 8.43 5.00
CA VAL A 178 -7.80 8.53 6.37
C VAL A 178 -8.12 9.97 6.75
N LEU A 179 -7.15 10.90 6.62
CA LEU A 179 -7.32 12.30 7.02
C LEU A 179 -8.38 13.04 6.19
N GLY A 180 -8.44 12.77 4.88
CA GLY A 180 -9.47 13.30 4.00
C GLY A 180 -10.86 12.78 4.36
N SER A 181 -10.95 11.49 4.70
CA SER A 181 -12.22 10.87 5.11
C SER A 181 -12.72 11.38 6.46
N GLU A 182 -11.85 11.63 7.46
CA GLU A 182 -12.29 12.07 8.78
C GLU A 182 -12.75 13.54 8.81
N SER A 183 -11.96 14.46 8.25
CA SER A 183 -12.27 15.90 8.32
C SER A 183 -13.55 16.26 7.55
N GLN A 184 -13.71 15.68 6.36
CA GLN A 184 -14.88 15.93 5.53
C GLN A 184 -16.15 15.33 6.14
N ASN A 185 -16.06 14.13 6.69
CA ASN A 185 -17.19 13.44 7.33
C ASN A 185 -17.65 14.14 8.62
N GLN A 186 -16.72 14.67 9.43
CA GLN A 186 -17.08 15.45 10.63
C GLN A 186 -17.84 16.74 10.29
N PHE A 187 -17.42 17.46 9.24
CA PHE A 187 -18.12 18.66 8.79
C PHE A 187 -19.54 18.34 8.29
N GLU A 188 -19.69 17.29 7.46
CA GLU A 188 -20.99 16.87 6.94
C GLU A 188 -21.94 16.40 8.04
N LEU A 189 -21.45 15.63 9.02
CA LEU A 189 -22.25 15.20 10.16
C LEU A 189 -22.71 16.41 11.01
N THR A 190 -21.83 17.38 11.24
CA THR A 190 -22.16 18.61 11.97
C THR A 190 -23.25 19.40 11.24
N LEU A 191 -23.12 19.53 9.92
CA LEU A 191 -24.12 20.20 9.08
C LEU A 191 -25.47 19.49 9.14
N LEU A 192 -25.49 18.15 9.07
CA LEU A 192 -26.70 17.34 9.21
C LEU A 192 -27.37 17.58 10.58
N ILE A 193 -26.62 17.55 11.68
CA ILE A 193 -27.16 17.81 13.03
C ILE A 193 -27.82 19.19 13.10
N VAL A 194 -27.14 20.23 12.60
CA VAL A 194 -27.66 21.61 12.59
C VAL A 194 -28.95 21.69 11.75
N LEU A 195 -28.96 21.09 10.55
CA LEU A 195 -30.13 21.11 9.66
C LEU A 195 -31.31 20.36 10.29
N GLY A 196 -31.04 19.22 10.94
CA GLY A 196 -32.04 18.45 11.69
C GLY A 196 -32.68 19.25 12.80
N LEU A 197 -31.88 19.98 13.60
CA LEU A 197 -32.39 20.86 14.66
C LEU A 197 -33.28 21.98 14.11
N ILE A 198 -32.91 22.58 12.97
CA ILE A 198 -33.74 23.61 12.30
C ILE A 198 -35.09 23.03 11.88
N ILE A 199 -35.10 21.85 11.25
CA ILE A 199 -36.32 21.16 10.81
C ILE A 199 -37.22 20.86 12.03
N LEU A 200 -36.65 20.30 13.10
CA LEU A 200 -37.37 20.04 14.35
C LEU A 200 -37.96 21.33 14.94
N GLY A 201 -37.19 22.42 14.98
CA GLY A 201 -37.66 23.73 15.44
C GLY A 201 -38.83 24.27 14.61
N LEU A 202 -38.76 24.16 13.29
CA LEU A 202 -39.85 24.58 12.39
C LEU A 202 -41.12 23.74 12.60
N ILE A 203 -40.98 22.43 12.76
CA ILE A 203 -42.12 21.51 12.97
C ILE A 203 -42.77 21.77 14.34
N PHE A 204 -41.99 21.87 15.41
CA PHE A 204 -42.52 22.08 16.77
C PHE A 204 -43.16 23.46 16.93
N THR A 205 -42.55 24.52 16.39
CA THR A 205 -43.15 25.88 16.44
C THR A 205 -44.39 25.99 15.57
N SER A 206 -44.54 25.14 14.54
CA SER A 206 -45.74 25.10 13.70
C SER A 206 -46.91 24.37 14.37
N LYS A 207 -46.67 23.44 15.31
CA LYS A 207 -47.72 22.73 16.06
C LYS A 207 -48.22 23.47 17.31
N SER A 208 -47.43 24.40 17.86
CA SER A 208 -47.69 25.10 19.12
C SER A 208 -48.86 26.11 19.10
N THR A 209 -49.43 26.42 17.93
CA THR A 209 -50.50 27.43 17.79
C THR A 209 -51.85 26.88 17.34
N LEU A 210 -52.09 25.57 17.52
CA LEU A 210 -53.46 25.03 17.46
C LEU A 210 -54.25 25.59 18.65
N ALA A 211 -55.17 26.50 18.32
CA ALA A 211 -55.98 27.24 19.28
C ALA A 211 -56.61 26.31 20.33
N LYS A 212 -56.42 26.66 21.61
CA LYS A 212 -57.18 26.10 22.73
C LYS A 212 -58.67 26.27 22.40
N ILE A 213 -59.38 25.15 22.27
CA ILE A 213 -60.84 25.14 22.13
C ILE A 213 -61.40 25.91 23.33
N PRO A 214 -62.19 26.99 23.14
CA PRO A 214 -62.75 27.71 24.26
C PRO A 214 -63.74 26.80 24.99
N GLN A 215 -63.38 26.41 26.21
CA GLN A 215 -64.27 25.71 27.13
C GLN A 215 -65.40 26.67 27.49
N LYS A 216 -66.61 26.38 27.00
CA LYS A 216 -67.82 27.14 27.37
C LYS A 216 -67.99 27.07 28.88
N SER A 217 -67.90 28.22 29.53
CA SER A 217 -68.47 28.43 30.86
C SER A 217 -69.99 28.39 30.72
N SER A 218 -70.61 27.27 31.10
CA SER A 218 -72.02 27.26 31.43
C SER A 218 -72.16 27.55 32.91
N LEU A 219 -72.62 28.76 33.21
CA LEU A 219 -73.19 29.13 34.50
C LEU A 219 -74.41 28.23 34.80
N ASN A 220 -74.35 27.54 35.93
CA ASN A 220 -75.43 27.45 36.93
C ASN A 220 -74.81 27.07 38.27
#